data_AF-A0A816FH85-F1
#
_entry.id   AF-A0A816FH85-F1
#
_cell.length_a   1.000
_cell.length_b   1.000
_cell.length_c   1.000
_cell.angle_alpha   90.00
_cell.angle_beta   90.00
_cell.angle_gamma   90.00
#
_symmetry.space_group_name_H-M   'P 1'
#
loop_
_entity.id
_entity.type
_entity.pdbx_description
1 polymer ?
#
loop_
_entity_poly.entity_id
_entity_poly.type
_entity_poly.pdbx_seq_one_letter_code
_entity_poly.pdbx_strand_id
1 'polypeptide(L)'
;MQIIVRIIFIFALRIIAIQAQGGGGGGGGGGGGGRSGSSQSYVNPCLTFECELAVFVLKIVGVLLAGAAIVWAIRSWIRQRTGGRPPVDNTVFINQNSRQNVNFQNDPFVDGIWSSRYFQYNKWHAPHQLSLSFNRYSYQVSGGGADEIGTYTIDGIFCIRTLRMGLTKIYQARTGDPTENLGHTVTIQLIWDSKHNRFKGKWYTQTNKYRGEDKFELYIEASAPLLEINNHNLQPGLSVV
;
A
#
# COMPACT_ATOMS: atom_id res chain seq x y z
N MET A 1 5.05 -24.23 -1.97
CA MET A 1 3.61 -23.90 -1.86
C MET A 1 2.72 -24.81 -2.74
N GLN A 2 3.08 -25.10 -4.01
CA GLN A 2 2.28 -25.97 -4.90
C GLN A 2 2.06 -27.42 -4.42
N ILE A 3 3.04 -28.03 -3.74
CA ILE A 3 2.92 -29.43 -3.25
C ILE A 3 1.84 -29.54 -2.15
N ILE A 4 1.80 -28.57 -1.23
CA ILE A 4 0.82 -28.55 -0.13
C ILE A 4 -0.61 -28.38 -0.68
N VAL A 5 -0.80 -27.51 -1.68
CA VAL A 5 -2.11 -27.32 -2.33
C VAL A 5 -2.57 -28.60 -3.03
N ARG A 6 -1.67 -29.33 -3.70
CA ARG A 6 -1.99 -30.62 -4.33
C ARG A 6 -2.40 -31.70 -3.33
N ILE A 7 -1.70 -31.80 -2.19
CA ILE A 7 -2.04 -32.78 -1.14
C ILE A 7 -3.42 -32.47 -0.55
N ILE A 8 -3.71 -31.20 -0.24
CA ILE A 8 -5.01 -30.78 0.28
C ILE A 8 -6.13 -31.08 -0.73
N PHE A 9 -5.90 -30.80 -2.02
CA PHE A 9 -6.89 -31.06 -3.07
C PHE A 9 -7.19 -32.55 -3.27
N ILE A 10 -6.16 -33.41 -3.24
CA ILE A 10 -6.33 -34.88 -3.33
C ILE A 10 -7.12 -35.42 -2.12
N PHE A 11 -6.82 -34.93 -0.92
CA PHE A 11 -7.56 -35.31 0.28
C PHE A 11 -9.03 -34.85 0.23
N ALA A 12 -9.28 -33.61 -0.21
CA ALA A 12 -10.64 -33.09 -0.37
C ALA A 12 -11.47 -33.92 -1.37
N LEU A 13 -10.90 -34.30 -2.52
CA LEU A 13 -11.57 -35.14 -3.51
C LEU A 13 -11.90 -36.55 -2.99
N ARG A 14 -11.00 -37.14 -2.18
CA ARG A 14 -11.24 -38.45 -1.56
C ARG A 14 -12.39 -38.41 -0.55
N ILE A 15 -12.52 -37.32 0.21
CA ILE A 15 -13.62 -37.15 1.19
C ILE A 15 -14.98 -37.00 0.49
N ILE A 16 -15.05 -36.26 -0.63
CA ILE A 16 -16.30 -36.08 -1.39
C ILE A 16 -16.77 -37.40 -2.01
N ALA A 17 -15.85 -38.24 -2.50
CA ALA A 17 -16.20 -39.53 -3.09
C ALA A 17 -16.83 -40.51 -2.08
N ILE A 18 -16.51 -40.40 -0.78
CA ILE A 18 -17.03 -41.29 0.26
C ILE A 18 -18.47 -40.90 0.66
N GLN A 19 -18.85 -39.63 0.59
CA GLN A 19 -20.22 -39.20 0.91
C GLN A 19 -21.26 -39.51 -0.17
N ALA A 20 -20.82 -39.90 -1.38
CA ALA A 20 -21.72 -40.28 -2.46
C ALA A 20 -22.32 -41.70 -2.30
N GLN A 21 -21.93 -42.49 -1.29
CA GLN A 21 -22.40 -43.87 -1.09
C GLN A 21 -23.40 -44.07 0.07
N GLY A 22 -23.76 -43.02 0.82
CA GLY A 22 -24.59 -43.13 2.03
C GLY A 22 -25.86 -42.29 1.99
N GLY A 23 -26.76 -42.55 1.04
CA GLY A 23 -28.05 -41.85 0.93
C GLY A 23 -29.21 -42.83 0.80
N GLY A 24 -29.61 -43.48 1.91
CA GLY A 24 -30.79 -44.33 1.98
C GLY A 24 -31.69 -43.87 3.13
N GLY A 25 -32.63 -42.98 2.84
CA GLY A 25 -33.74 -42.63 3.74
C GLY A 25 -34.84 -43.69 3.66
N GLY A 26 -35.21 -44.27 4.79
CA GLY A 26 -36.35 -45.19 4.93
C GLY A 26 -37.20 -44.76 6.12
N GLY A 27 -38.49 -44.52 5.88
CA GLY A 27 -39.49 -44.15 6.88
C GLY A 27 -40.25 -45.35 7.48
N GLY A 28 -41.24 -45.02 8.32
CA GLY A 28 -42.15 -45.95 9.01
C GLY A 28 -41.73 -46.14 10.48
N GLY A 29 -42.56 -45.95 11.51
CA GLY A 29 -44.01 -46.06 11.60
C GLY A 29 -44.36 -47.19 12.57
N GLY A 30 -45.20 -46.93 13.58
CA GLY A 30 -45.93 -47.98 14.30
C GLY A 30 -45.54 -48.20 15.75
N GLY A 31 -46.53 -48.08 16.64
CA GLY A 31 -46.41 -48.34 18.08
C GLY A 31 -46.47 -49.82 18.45
N GLY A 32 -46.41 -50.10 19.75
CA GLY A 32 -46.59 -51.45 20.28
C GLY A 32 -45.83 -51.65 21.58
N GLY A 33 -46.56 -51.74 22.69
CA GLY A 33 -45.97 -51.93 24.01
C GLY A 33 -45.49 -53.36 24.28
N GLY A 34 -44.82 -53.50 25.41
CA GLY A 34 -44.72 -54.76 26.14
C GLY A 34 -43.30 -55.28 26.34
N ARG A 35 -43.00 -55.50 27.63
CA ARG A 35 -42.10 -56.51 28.21
C ARG A 35 -40.63 -56.15 28.38
N SER A 36 -40.30 -55.96 29.65
CA SER A 36 -39.10 -56.44 30.34
C SER A 36 -38.32 -57.54 29.60
N GLY A 37 -37.15 -57.19 29.11
CA GLY A 37 -36.18 -58.11 28.52
C GLY A 37 -34.81 -57.45 28.48
N SER A 38 -33.90 -57.96 29.33
CA SER A 38 -32.43 -57.90 29.26
C SER A 38 -31.79 -56.81 28.42
N SER A 39 -31.15 -55.86 29.11
CA SER A 39 -30.19 -54.89 28.60
C SER A 39 -29.05 -55.58 27.83
N GLN A 40 -29.23 -55.77 26.53
CA GLN A 40 -28.17 -56.20 25.63
C GLN A 40 -27.56 -54.93 25.02
N SER A 41 -26.50 -54.45 25.66
CA SER A 41 -25.68 -53.34 25.14
C SER A 41 -25.14 -53.71 23.77
N TYR A 42 -25.82 -53.23 22.72
CA TYR A 42 -25.27 -53.19 21.37
C TYR A 42 -24.12 -52.17 21.35
N VAL A 43 -22.94 -52.63 21.76
CA VAL A 43 -21.67 -51.97 21.46
C VAL A 43 -21.50 -52.06 19.95
N ASN A 44 -21.86 -50.99 19.23
CA ASN A 44 -21.63 -50.85 17.80
C ASN A 44 -20.11 -50.73 17.57
N PRO A 45 -19.40 -51.76 17.06
CA PRO A 45 -17.94 -51.74 16.98
C PRO A 45 -17.40 -51.03 15.73
N CYS A 46 -18.27 -50.40 14.93
CA CYS A 46 -17.95 -49.97 13.57
C CYS A 46 -17.55 -48.48 13.45
N LEU A 47 -17.09 -47.86 14.53
CA LEU A 47 -16.86 -46.40 14.58
C LEU A 47 -15.49 -45.99 15.15
N THR A 48 -14.52 -46.89 15.29
CA THR A 48 -13.26 -46.52 15.97
C THR A 48 -12.29 -45.79 15.05
N PHE A 49 -12.06 -46.27 13.82
CA PHE A 49 -11.03 -45.67 12.96
C PHE A 49 -11.49 -44.39 12.21
N GLU A 50 -12.72 -44.39 11.69
CA GLU A 50 -13.24 -43.22 10.96
C GLU A 50 -13.55 -42.03 11.88
N CYS A 51 -14.01 -42.28 13.11
CA CYS A 51 -14.21 -41.20 14.08
C CYS A 51 -12.90 -40.61 14.59
N GLU A 52 -11.86 -41.41 14.80
CA GLU A 52 -10.56 -40.88 15.21
C GLU A 52 -9.93 -40.00 14.12
N LEU A 53 -10.04 -40.41 12.85
CA LEU A 53 -9.56 -39.60 11.73
C LEU A 53 -10.35 -38.28 11.61
N ALA A 54 -11.67 -38.32 11.74
CA ALA A 54 -12.51 -37.11 11.68
C ALA A 54 -12.16 -36.12 12.81
N VAL A 55 -11.98 -36.61 14.05
CA VAL A 55 -11.57 -35.77 15.19
C VAL A 55 -10.17 -35.19 14.96
N PHE A 56 -9.24 -35.98 14.40
CA PHE A 56 -7.91 -35.52 14.05
C PHE A 56 -7.93 -34.40 12.99
N VAL A 57 -8.71 -34.58 11.91
CA VAL A 57 -8.88 -33.57 10.86
C VAL A 57 -9.50 -32.29 11.44
N LEU A 58 -10.52 -32.41 12.28
CA LEU A 58 -11.19 -31.25 12.90
C LEU A 58 -10.23 -30.46 13.80
N LYS A 59 -9.35 -31.12 14.55
CA LYS A 59 -8.29 -30.47 15.34
C LYS A 59 -7.30 -29.71 14.45
N ILE A 60 -6.85 -30.32 13.35
CA ILE A 60 -5.92 -29.65 12.40
C ILE A 60 -6.57 -28.40 11.82
N VAL A 61 -7.81 -28.51 11.33
CA VAL A 61 -8.55 -27.37 10.77
C VAL A 61 -8.72 -26.28 11.82
N GLY A 62 -9.08 -26.64 13.06
CA GLY A 62 -9.20 -25.70 14.17
C GLY A 62 -7.90 -24.94 14.47
N VAL A 63 -6.76 -25.65 14.51
CA VAL A 63 -5.44 -25.03 14.72
C VAL A 63 -5.07 -24.09 13.57
N LEU A 64 -5.34 -24.46 12.32
CA LEU A 64 -5.06 -23.61 11.15
C LEU A 64 -5.90 -22.33 11.15
N LEU A 65 -7.18 -22.41 11.47
CA LEU A 65 -8.07 -21.25 11.54
C LEU A 65 -7.68 -20.31 12.69
N ALA A 66 -7.39 -20.86 13.88
CA ALA A 66 -6.91 -20.08 15.01
C ALA A 66 -5.57 -19.39 14.68
N GLY A 67 -4.64 -20.11 14.06
CA GLY A 67 -3.36 -19.55 13.59
C GLY A 67 -3.56 -18.40 12.60
N ALA A 68 -4.45 -18.56 11.61
CA ALA A 68 -4.77 -17.51 10.65
C ALA A 68 -5.39 -16.27 11.32
N ALA A 69 -6.31 -16.46 12.27
CA ALA A 69 -6.93 -15.38 13.02
C ALA A 69 -5.90 -14.60 13.87
N ILE A 70 -4.98 -15.30 14.54
CA ILE A 70 -3.89 -14.68 15.32
C ILE A 70 -2.98 -13.86 14.40
N VAL A 71 -2.55 -14.42 13.27
CA VAL A 71 -1.70 -13.71 12.29
C VAL A 71 -2.41 -12.47 11.75
N TRP A 72 -3.71 -12.56 11.46
CA TRP A 72 -4.53 -11.43 11.04
C TRP A 72 -4.65 -10.36 12.13
N ALA A 73 -4.91 -10.76 13.38
CA ALA A 73 -4.98 -9.85 14.52
C ALA A 73 -3.66 -9.12 14.77
N ILE A 74 -2.52 -9.84 14.75
CA ILE A 74 -1.18 -9.25 14.87
C ILE A 74 -0.93 -8.27 13.73
N ARG A 75 -1.22 -8.64 12.48
CA ARG A 75 -1.06 -7.74 11.33
C ARG A 75 -1.94 -6.50 11.43
N SER A 76 -3.19 -6.64 11.85
CA SER A 76 -4.12 -5.53 12.06
C SER A 76 -3.60 -4.60 13.15
N TRP A 77 -3.15 -5.14 14.27
CA TRP A 77 -2.59 -4.37 15.38
C TRP A 77 -1.31 -3.63 15.00
N ILE A 78 -0.40 -4.28 14.27
CA ILE A 78 0.80 -3.63 13.72
C ILE A 78 0.37 -2.48 12.82
N ARG A 79 -0.52 -2.71 11.85
CA ARG A 79 -1.02 -1.65 10.95
C ARG A 79 -1.65 -0.48 11.70
N GLN A 80 -2.44 -0.73 12.75
CA GLN A 80 -3.03 0.33 13.55
C GLN A 80 -1.97 1.15 14.29
N ARG A 81 -0.90 0.51 14.77
CA ARG A 81 0.20 1.20 15.47
C ARG A 81 1.15 1.94 14.54
N THR A 82 1.46 1.37 13.37
CA THR A 82 2.44 1.92 12.44
C THR A 82 1.81 2.76 11.33
N GLY A 83 0.47 2.74 11.20
CA GLY A 83 -0.23 3.49 10.17
C GLY A 83 0.13 4.97 10.20
N GLY A 84 0.53 5.49 9.04
CA GLY A 84 0.91 6.89 8.88
C GLY A 84 2.32 7.25 9.39
N ARG A 85 3.14 6.25 9.71
CA ARG A 85 4.58 6.45 9.96
C ARG A 85 5.40 5.85 8.83
N PRO A 86 6.43 6.55 8.33
CA PRO A 86 7.35 5.95 7.39
C PRO A 86 8.06 4.74 8.06
N PRO A 87 8.38 3.66 7.31
CA PRO A 87 9.07 2.49 7.87
C PRO A 87 10.46 2.81 8.44
N VAL A 88 11.10 3.86 7.92
CA VAL A 88 12.42 4.34 8.31
C VAL A 88 12.46 5.87 8.18
N ASP A 89 13.35 6.53 8.90
CA ASP A 89 13.54 7.98 8.78
C ASP A 89 14.10 8.37 7.41
N ASN A 90 13.89 9.63 7.02
CA ASN A 90 14.35 10.16 5.73
C ASN A 90 15.86 9.95 5.51
N THR A 91 16.68 10.11 6.55
CA THR A 91 18.15 9.93 6.49
C THR A 91 18.54 8.50 6.15
N VAL A 92 17.84 7.53 6.73
CA VAL A 92 18.05 6.10 6.45
C VAL A 92 17.50 5.75 5.07
N PHE A 93 16.32 6.28 4.73
CA PHE A 93 15.64 6.05 3.45
C PHE A 93 16.51 6.44 2.25
N ILE A 94 17.13 7.64 2.28
CA ILE A 94 17.93 8.12 1.14
C ILE A 94 19.25 7.36 0.97
N ASN A 95 19.78 6.79 2.05
CA ASN A 95 21.06 6.06 2.05
C ASN A 95 20.89 4.55 1.82
N GLN A 96 19.65 4.07 1.75
CA GLN A 96 19.37 2.65 1.61
C GLN A 96 19.92 2.11 0.29
N ASN A 97 20.72 1.05 0.38
CA ASN A 97 21.51 0.42 -0.70
C ASN A 97 20.77 0.30 -2.03
N SER A 98 20.82 1.34 -2.85
CA SER A 98 20.40 1.28 -4.24
C SER A 98 21.65 0.94 -5.05
N ARG A 99 21.78 -0.33 -5.48
CA ARG A 99 22.82 -0.78 -6.42
C ARG A 99 22.48 -0.34 -7.85
N GLN A 100 22.06 0.90 -8.05
CA GLN A 100 21.87 1.43 -9.39
C GLN A 100 23.18 2.07 -9.82
N ASN A 101 23.78 1.52 -10.87
CA ASN A 101 24.75 2.25 -11.69
C ASN A 101 23.97 3.32 -12.45
N VAL A 102 23.65 4.41 -11.76
CA VAL A 102 22.95 5.52 -12.38
C VAL A 102 23.94 6.23 -13.27
N ASN A 103 23.68 6.22 -14.58
CA ASN A 103 24.40 7.08 -15.50
C ASN A 103 23.97 8.53 -15.17
N PHE A 104 24.89 9.32 -14.60
CA PHE A 104 24.65 10.68 -14.07
C PHE A 104 24.30 11.72 -15.13
N GLN A 105 24.02 11.30 -16.36
CA GLN A 105 23.83 12.21 -17.48
C GLN A 105 22.62 13.14 -17.30
N ASN A 106 21.62 12.73 -16.49
CA ASN A 106 20.44 13.53 -16.18
C ASN A 106 20.21 13.55 -14.65
N ASP A 107 20.74 14.57 -13.98
CA ASP A 107 20.44 14.85 -12.58
C ASP A 107 19.01 15.41 -12.45
N PRO A 108 18.06 14.69 -11.81
CA PRO A 108 16.69 15.15 -11.69
C PRO A 108 16.49 16.21 -10.60
N PHE A 109 17.50 16.50 -9.77
CA PHE A 109 17.41 17.45 -8.67
C PHE A 109 17.72 18.87 -9.16
N VAL A 110 16.69 19.51 -9.74
CA VAL A 110 16.76 20.86 -10.30
C VAL A 110 15.81 21.81 -9.57
N ASP A 111 16.28 23.04 -9.39
CA ASP A 111 15.49 24.12 -8.81
C ASP A 111 14.33 24.48 -9.74
N GLY A 112 13.21 24.91 -9.16
CA GLY A 112 12.12 25.50 -9.92
C GLY A 112 10.74 25.13 -9.40
N ILE A 113 9.76 25.21 -10.30
CA ILE A 113 8.38 24.83 -10.04
C ILE A 113 8.18 23.37 -10.40
N TRP A 114 7.61 22.64 -9.46
CA TRP A 114 7.29 21.24 -9.55
C TRP A 114 5.78 21.06 -9.42
N SER A 115 5.27 20.03 -10.09
CA SER A 115 3.89 19.59 -9.98
C SER A 115 3.85 18.32 -9.13
N SER A 116 2.90 18.27 -8.20
CA SER A 116 2.71 17.16 -7.29
C SER A 116 1.30 16.61 -7.34
N ARG A 117 1.18 15.34 -6.98
CA ARG A 117 -0.10 14.68 -6.79
C ARG A 117 -0.04 13.63 -5.70
N TYR A 118 -1.13 13.49 -4.97
CA TYR A 118 -1.24 12.49 -3.92
C TYR A 118 -2.55 11.72 -4.04
N PHE A 119 -2.53 10.48 -3.57
CA PHE A 119 -3.73 9.64 -3.50
C PHE A 119 -4.26 9.69 -2.07
N GLN A 120 -5.54 10.01 -1.90
CA GLN A 120 -6.21 10.06 -0.60
C GLN A 120 -7.69 9.78 -0.82
N TYR A 121 -8.35 9.11 0.14
CA TYR A 121 -9.77 8.75 0.05
C TYR A 121 -10.19 8.07 -1.26
N ASN A 122 -9.35 7.15 -1.76
CA ASN A 122 -9.54 6.45 -3.03
C ASN A 122 -9.59 7.35 -4.27
N LYS A 123 -9.03 8.56 -4.21
CA LYS A 123 -9.00 9.53 -5.30
C LYS A 123 -7.61 10.17 -5.43
N TRP A 124 -7.25 10.57 -6.65
CA TRP A 124 -6.10 11.44 -6.89
C TRP A 124 -6.46 12.90 -6.66
N HIS A 125 -5.64 13.58 -5.88
CA HIS A 125 -5.70 15.00 -5.54
C HIS A 125 -4.54 15.70 -6.26
N ALA A 126 -4.86 16.44 -7.34
CA ALA A 126 -3.86 17.01 -8.25
C ALA A 126 -4.36 17.67 -9.54
N PRO A 127 -3.44 18.33 -10.29
CA PRO A 127 -2.04 18.65 -9.91
C PRO A 127 -1.92 19.92 -9.08
N HIS A 128 -0.95 19.94 -8.15
CA HIS A 128 -0.63 21.11 -7.33
C HIS A 128 0.80 21.56 -7.57
N GLN A 129 0.98 22.87 -7.77
CA GLN A 129 2.28 23.47 -7.98
C GLN A 129 2.96 23.81 -6.65
N LEU A 130 4.27 23.55 -6.60
CA LEU A 130 5.14 23.88 -5.47
C LEU A 130 6.53 24.25 -5.97
N SER A 131 7.23 25.10 -5.24
CA SER A 131 8.61 25.45 -5.56
C SER A 131 9.56 24.60 -4.72
N LEU A 132 10.62 24.08 -5.35
CA LEU A 132 11.74 23.40 -4.68
C LEU A 132 13.06 24.07 -5.05
N SER A 133 13.94 24.16 -4.06
CA SER A 133 15.34 24.56 -4.20
C SER A 133 16.24 23.46 -3.60
N PHE A 134 17.22 23.02 -4.38
CA PHE A 134 18.13 21.93 -4.09
C PHE A 134 19.55 22.48 -3.87
N ASN A 135 20.01 22.41 -2.63
CA ASN A 135 21.41 22.70 -2.31
C ASN A 135 22.26 21.45 -2.54
N ARG A 136 23.02 21.44 -3.64
CA ARG A 136 23.88 20.32 -4.04
C ARG A 136 25.10 20.10 -3.14
N TYR A 137 25.50 21.12 -2.37
CA TYR A 137 26.63 21.02 -1.45
C TYR A 137 26.25 20.36 -0.13
N SER A 138 25.05 20.67 0.39
CA SER A 138 24.54 20.10 1.64
C SER A 138 23.59 18.92 1.45
N TYR A 139 23.21 18.61 0.21
CA TYR A 139 22.20 17.62 -0.14
C TYR A 139 20.84 17.88 0.53
N GLN A 140 20.53 19.16 0.75
CA GLN A 140 19.27 19.61 1.34
C GLN A 140 18.35 20.16 0.27
N VAL A 141 17.05 19.95 0.46
CA VAL A 141 16.01 20.55 -0.36
C VAL A 141 15.07 21.34 0.53
N SER A 142 14.70 22.53 0.08
CA SER A 142 13.70 23.37 0.74
C SER A 142 12.69 23.88 -0.28
N GLY A 143 11.54 24.34 0.19
CA GLY A 143 10.50 24.80 -0.70
C GLY A 143 9.17 25.04 -0.01
N GLY A 144 8.12 25.09 -0.81
CA GLY A 144 6.77 25.30 -0.32
C GLY A 144 5.76 25.47 -1.44
N GLY A 145 4.50 25.53 -1.05
CA GLY A 145 3.39 25.66 -1.98
C GLY A 145 2.06 25.75 -1.24
N ALA A 146 0.99 25.56 -1.99
CA ALA A 146 -0.36 25.42 -1.46
C ALA A 146 -1.11 24.33 -2.23
N ASP A 147 -2.05 23.70 -1.57
CA ASP A 147 -2.99 22.75 -2.16
C ASP A 147 -4.38 22.95 -1.51
N GLU A 148 -5.31 22.02 -1.72
CA GLU A 148 -6.66 22.09 -1.15
C GLU A 148 -6.69 21.98 0.38
N ILE A 149 -5.66 21.39 0.99
CA ILE A 149 -5.56 21.29 2.46
C ILE A 149 -5.08 22.62 3.01
N GLY A 150 -4.06 23.24 2.42
CA GLY A 150 -3.62 24.58 2.80
C GLY A 150 -2.23 24.95 2.30
N THR A 151 -1.68 26.01 2.87
CA THR A 151 -0.32 26.48 2.58
C THR A 151 0.69 25.71 3.43
N TYR A 152 1.85 25.40 2.86
CA TYR A 152 2.87 24.59 3.52
C TYR A 152 4.29 24.98 3.13
N THR A 153 5.22 24.64 4.02
CA THR A 153 6.66 24.63 3.73
C THR A 153 7.15 23.20 3.56
N ILE A 154 8.28 23.04 2.87
CA ILE A 154 8.96 21.77 2.66
C ILE A 154 10.42 21.93 3.07
N ASP A 155 10.89 21.00 3.88
CA ASP A 155 12.30 20.77 4.16
C ASP A 155 12.63 19.30 3.91
N GLY A 156 13.84 18.99 3.48
CA GLY A 156 14.19 17.62 3.19
C GLY A 156 15.65 17.41 2.82
N ILE A 157 15.93 16.17 2.46
CA ILE A 157 17.24 15.71 2.04
C ILE A 157 17.08 14.82 0.80
N PHE A 158 18.08 14.86 -0.07
CA PHE A 158 18.11 14.05 -1.27
C PHE A 158 19.46 13.37 -1.42
N CYS A 159 19.53 12.34 -2.26
CA CYS A 159 20.77 11.66 -2.56
C CYS A 159 20.88 11.41 -4.06
N ILE A 160 21.86 12.07 -4.69
CA ILE A 160 22.11 11.96 -6.13
C ILE A 160 22.49 10.52 -6.51
N ARG A 161 23.23 9.82 -5.63
CA ARG A 161 23.67 8.44 -5.89
C ARG A 161 22.54 7.41 -5.89
N THR A 162 21.59 7.55 -4.97
CA THR A 162 20.46 6.60 -4.86
C THR A 162 19.23 7.07 -5.61
N LEU A 163 19.23 8.32 -6.09
CA LEU A 163 18.10 9.02 -6.68
C LEU A 163 16.86 8.97 -5.78
N ARG A 164 17.08 9.17 -4.48
CA ARG A 164 16.04 9.19 -3.47
C ARG A 164 15.93 10.56 -2.83
N MET A 165 14.74 10.86 -2.36
CA MET A 165 14.43 12.11 -1.68
C MET A 165 13.46 11.86 -0.53
N GLY A 166 13.80 12.37 0.64
CA GLY A 166 12.95 12.38 1.82
C GLY A 166 12.58 13.80 2.19
N LEU A 167 11.29 14.11 2.16
CA LEU A 167 10.74 15.43 2.45
C LEU A 167 9.92 15.41 3.74
N THR A 168 9.84 16.57 4.35
CA THR A 168 9.02 16.93 5.49
C THR A 168 8.21 18.14 5.09
N LYS A 169 6.94 17.93 4.82
CA LYS A 169 5.96 18.97 4.49
C LYS A 169 5.25 19.40 5.76
N ILE A 170 5.21 20.69 6.06
CA ILE A 170 4.60 21.24 7.27
C ILE A 170 3.50 22.21 6.85
N TYR A 171 2.24 21.87 7.15
CA TYR A 171 1.12 22.78 6.89
C TYR A 171 1.08 23.92 7.90
N GLN A 172 0.78 25.12 7.41
CA GLN A 172 0.53 26.29 8.24
C GLN A 172 -0.92 26.24 8.72
N ALA A 173 -1.12 26.19 10.04
CA ALA A 173 -2.46 26.19 10.63
C ALA A 173 -3.27 27.42 10.18
N ARG A 174 -4.59 27.25 10.04
CA ARG A 174 -5.56 28.29 9.62
C ARG A 174 -5.43 28.73 8.15
N THR A 175 -4.88 27.88 7.29
CA THR A 175 -4.91 28.05 5.82
C THR A 175 -5.70 26.91 5.19
N GLY A 176 -6.34 27.13 4.04
CA GLY A 176 -7.10 26.09 3.32
C GLY A 176 -8.28 25.52 4.13
N ASP A 177 -8.48 24.20 4.07
CA ASP A 177 -9.57 23.50 4.74
C ASP A 177 -9.29 23.32 6.25
N PRO A 178 -10.03 23.97 7.16
CA PRO A 178 -9.79 23.86 8.60
C PRO A 178 -10.13 22.49 9.20
N THR A 179 -10.87 21.64 8.49
CA THR A 179 -11.21 20.30 8.94
C THR A 179 -10.06 19.31 8.72
N GLU A 180 -9.27 19.52 7.66
CA GLU A 180 -8.11 18.70 7.32
C GLU A 180 -6.78 19.32 7.79
N ASN A 181 -6.64 20.65 7.69
CA ASN A 181 -5.42 21.35 8.06
C ASN A 181 -5.33 21.63 9.56
N LEU A 182 -4.80 20.65 10.27
CA LEU A 182 -4.49 20.73 11.69
C LEU A 182 -3.10 21.34 11.99
N GLY A 183 -2.44 21.98 11.01
CA GLY A 183 -1.06 22.46 11.14
C GLY A 183 -0.06 21.31 11.33
N HIS A 184 -0.28 20.19 10.64
CA HIS A 184 0.43 18.94 10.88
C HIS A 184 1.57 18.72 9.88
N THR A 185 2.43 17.76 10.22
CA THR A 185 3.56 17.34 9.40
C THR A 185 3.20 16.13 8.55
N VAL A 186 3.66 16.12 7.30
CA VAL A 186 3.58 15.00 6.37
C VAL A 186 5.00 14.64 5.95
N THR A 187 5.40 13.39 6.16
CA THR A 187 6.67 12.85 5.66
C THR A 187 6.44 12.26 4.28
N ILE A 188 7.32 12.55 3.32
CA ILE A 188 7.20 12.06 1.94
C ILE A 188 8.51 11.38 1.56
N GLN A 189 8.45 10.16 1.05
CA GLN A 189 9.62 9.39 0.65
C GLN A 189 9.50 8.96 -0.80
N LEU A 190 10.45 9.39 -1.62
CA LEU A 190 10.38 9.33 -3.08
C LEU A 190 11.62 8.70 -3.69
N ILE A 191 11.41 7.99 -4.79
CA ILE A 191 12.44 7.38 -5.64
C ILE A 191 12.23 7.89 -7.07
N TRP A 192 13.31 8.26 -7.75
CA TRP A 192 13.26 8.64 -9.15
C TRP A 192 12.85 7.47 -10.05
N ASP A 193 11.87 7.72 -10.91
CA ASP A 193 11.41 6.83 -11.96
C ASP A 193 11.84 7.42 -13.31
N SER A 194 13.03 7.02 -13.78
CA SER A 194 13.63 7.51 -15.02
C SER A 194 12.81 7.19 -16.27
N LYS A 195 11.97 6.16 -16.25
CA LYS A 195 11.09 5.83 -17.38
C LYS A 195 10.01 6.88 -17.58
N HIS A 196 9.55 7.51 -16.51
CA HIS A 196 8.44 8.45 -16.52
C HIS A 196 8.83 9.88 -16.13
N ASN A 197 10.14 10.15 -16.01
CA ASN A 197 10.72 11.42 -15.59
C ASN A 197 10.03 12.03 -14.38
N ARG A 198 9.81 11.23 -13.33
CA ARG A 198 9.16 11.69 -12.11
C ARG A 198 9.66 10.96 -10.88
N PHE A 199 9.51 11.59 -9.73
CA PHE A 199 9.63 10.94 -8.44
C PHE A 199 8.32 10.27 -8.05
N LYS A 200 8.40 9.02 -7.55
CA LYS A 200 7.25 8.26 -7.03
C LYS A 200 7.56 7.71 -5.65
N GLY A 201 6.54 7.62 -4.82
CA GLY A 201 6.67 6.97 -3.52
C GLY A 201 5.42 7.13 -2.69
N LYS A 202 5.60 7.42 -1.40
CA LYS A 202 4.48 7.55 -0.45
C LYS A 202 4.60 8.80 0.39
N TRP A 203 3.44 9.33 0.78
CA TRP A 203 3.30 10.25 1.89
C TRP A 203 2.86 9.48 3.15
N TYR A 204 3.19 10.02 4.31
CA TYR A 204 2.87 9.49 5.64
C TYR A 204 2.51 10.65 6.55
N THR A 205 1.44 10.50 7.32
CA THR A 205 1.12 11.45 8.37
C THR A 205 0.45 10.79 9.56
N GLN A 206 0.73 11.35 10.72
CA GLN A 206 0.13 10.91 11.96
C GLN A 206 -0.20 12.14 12.80
N THR A 207 -1.50 12.35 12.99
CA THR A 207 -2.03 13.37 13.89
C THR A 207 -2.83 12.70 15.02
N ASN A 208 -3.32 13.50 15.95
CA ASN A 208 -4.23 13.01 17.00
C ASN A 208 -5.61 12.61 16.44
N LYS A 209 -6.02 13.16 15.28
CA LYS A 209 -7.34 12.90 14.67
C LYS A 209 -7.29 11.82 13.60
N TYR A 210 -6.19 11.74 12.86
CA TYR A 210 -6.13 10.90 11.67
C TYR A 210 -4.71 10.38 11.43
N ARG A 211 -4.63 9.22 10.78
CA ARG A 211 -3.39 8.57 10.37
C ARG A 211 -3.56 8.11 8.93
N GLY A 212 -2.60 8.42 8.08
CA GLY A 212 -2.72 8.14 6.65
C GLY A 212 -1.37 7.90 6.01
N GLU A 213 -1.36 7.01 5.03
CA GLU A 213 -0.27 6.87 4.08
C GLU A 213 -0.84 6.43 2.74
N ASP A 214 -0.31 6.96 1.65
CA ASP A 214 -0.62 6.48 0.32
C ASP A 214 0.37 7.04 -0.71
N LYS A 215 0.10 6.82 -1.99
CA LYS A 215 0.94 7.20 -3.13
C LYS A 215 1.13 8.71 -3.21
N PHE A 216 2.34 9.10 -3.56
CA PHE A 216 2.73 10.47 -3.89
C PHE A 216 3.57 10.46 -5.18
N GLU A 217 3.34 11.42 -6.06
CA GLU A 217 4.18 11.66 -7.22
C GLU A 217 4.57 13.14 -7.32
N LEU A 218 5.79 13.37 -7.82
CA LEU A 218 6.37 14.70 -7.99
C LEU A 218 7.10 14.73 -9.34
N TYR A 219 6.81 15.72 -10.18
CA TYR A 219 7.37 15.83 -11.52
C TYR A 219 7.54 17.29 -11.93
N ILE A 220 8.53 17.55 -12.77
CA ILE A 220 8.67 18.85 -13.41
C ILE A 220 7.63 18.87 -14.51
N GLU A 221 6.74 19.86 -14.48
CA GLU A 221 5.92 20.13 -15.64
C GLU A 221 6.89 20.59 -16.72
N ALA A 222 7.02 19.81 -17.80
CA ALA A 222 7.75 20.27 -18.97
C ALA A 222 7.12 21.62 -19.30
N SER A 223 7.90 22.70 -19.17
CA SER A 223 7.45 24.03 -19.54
C SER A 223 6.76 23.86 -20.87
N ALA A 224 5.46 24.13 -20.91
CA ALA A 224 4.69 24.04 -22.15
C ALA A 224 5.56 24.69 -23.20
N PRO A 225 5.94 23.97 -24.28
CA PRO A 225 6.96 24.43 -25.21
C PRO A 225 6.61 25.87 -25.49
N LEU A 226 7.49 26.80 -25.08
CA LEU A 226 7.30 28.20 -25.36
C LEU A 226 6.96 28.20 -26.83
N LEU A 227 5.73 28.60 -27.18
CA LEU A 227 5.36 28.75 -28.57
C LEU A 227 6.49 29.59 -29.12
N GLU A 228 7.35 28.97 -29.93
CA GLU A 228 8.38 29.68 -30.65
C GLU A 228 7.58 30.67 -31.46
N ILE A 229 7.48 31.90 -30.94
CA ILE A 229 6.99 33.03 -31.70
C ILE A 229 8.06 33.14 -32.77
N ASN A 230 7.81 32.46 -33.89
CA ASN A 230 8.62 32.49 -35.09
C ASN A 230 8.68 33.94 -35.52
N ASN A 231 9.67 34.67 -34.99
CA ASN A 231 10.05 36.02 -35.40
C ASN A 231 10.77 35.98 -36.76
N HIS A 232 10.40 35.04 -37.63
CA HIS A 232 10.70 35.06 -39.06
C HIS A 232 9.63 35.87 -39.77
N ASN A 233 9.58 37.19 -39.54
CA ASN A 233 8.97 38.16 -40.46
C ASN A 233 9.20 39.64 -40.06
N LEU A 234 10.43 39.97 -39.64
CA LEU A 234 10.90 41.35 -39.74
C LEU A 234 12.08 41.38 -40.72
N GLN A 235 11.74 41.37 -42.02
CA GLN A 235 12.65 41.87 -43.05
C GLN A 235 12.91 43.36 -42.74
N PRO A 236 14.18 43.79 -42.56
CA PRO A 236 14.51 45.19 -42.69
C PRO A 236 14.37 45.56 -44.18
N GLY A 237 13.28 46.25 -44.50
CA GLY A 237 13.12 46.94 -45.78
C GLY A 237 14.20 48.02 -45.88
N LEU A 238 15.24 47.72 -46.64
CA LEU A 238 16.25 48.66 -47.08
C LEU A 238 15.60 49.69 -48.03
N SER A 239 15.87 50.97 -47.74
CA SER A 239 16.21 52.03 -48.71
C SER A 239 15.20 52.40 -49.81
N VAL A 240 14.64 53.61 -49.75
CA VAL A 240 14.58 54.51 -50.92
C VAL A 240 14.72 55.98 -50.48
N VAL A 241 15.66 56.67 -51.15
CA VAL A 241 16.03 58.11 -51.23
C VAL A 241 16.90 58.69 -50.11
#